data_AF-A0A662RUC8-F1
#
_entry.id   AF-A0A662RUC8-F1
#
_cell.length_a   1.000
_cell.length_b   1.000
_cell.length_c   1.000
_cell.angle_alpha   90.00
_cell.angle_beta   90.00
_cell.angle_gamma   90.00
#
_symmetry.space_group_name_H-M   'P 1'
#
loop_
_entity.id
_entity.type
_entity.pdbx_description
1 polymer ?
#
loop_
_entity_poly.entity_id
_entity_poly.type
_entity_poly.pdbx_seq_one_letter_code
_entity_poly.pdbx_strand_id
1 'polypeptide(L)' 'MQKTIEVIYEKGVFKPLEKVKLKGGRKAKVTIEKERGIISSEDIKEITDTTKNLPRSKISQKKLDEIYYEGKMLD' A
#
# COMPACT_ATOMS: atom_id res chain seq x y z
N MET A 1 -10.01 20.94 -15.54
CA MET A 1 -10.77 20.59 -14.32
C MET A 1 -10.78 19.09 -14.17
N GLN A 2 -10.37 18.60 -13.00
CA GLN A 2 -10.46 17.20 -12.62
C GLN A 2 -11.80 17.00 -11.91
N LYS A 3 -12.55 15.94 -12.26
CA LYS A 3 -13.78 15.54 -11.58
C LYS A 3 -13.58 14.13 -11.04
N THR A 4 -13.82 13.94 -9.76
CA THR A 4 -13.93 12.61 -9.15
C THR A 4 -15.31 12.07 -9.46
N ILE A 5 -15.40 10.81 -9.91
CA ILE A 5 -16.65 10.14 -10.26
C ILE A 5 -16.80 8.96 -9.30
N GLU A 6 -17.88 8.96 -8.53
CA GLU A 6 -18.25 7.80 -7.72
C GLU A 6 -18.89 6.73 -8.60
N VAL A 7 -18.49 5.47 -8.37
CA VAL A 7 -18.91 4.33 -9.18
C VAL A 7 -19.30 3.16 -8.28
N ILE A 8 -20.23 2.33 -8.73
CA ILE A 8 -20.53 1.02 -8.15
C ILE A 8 -19.86 -0.05 -9.01
N TYR A 9 -19.17 -0.99 -8.38
CA TYR A 9 -18.62 -2.15 -9.06
C TYR A 9 -19.64 -3.30 -9.06
N GLU A 10 -20.14 -3.68 -10.23
CA GLU A 10 -21.05 -4.81 -10.40
C GLU A 10 -20.58 -5.71 -11.53
N LYS A 11 -20.37 -7.00 -11.23
CA LYS A 11 -20.07 -8.05 -12.24
C LYS A 11 -18.92 -7.70 -13.19
N GLY A 12 -17.86 -7.06 -12.71
CA GLY A 12 -16.71 -6.67 -13.54
C GLY A 12 -16.83 -5.32 -14.23
N VAL A 13 -17.91 -4.56 -13.99
CA VAL A 13 -18.16 -3.27 -14.64
C VAL A 13 -18.28 -2.18 -13.58
N PHE A 14 -17.48 -1.11 -13.73
CA PHE A 14 -17.63 0.13 -12.95
C PHE A 14 -18.76 0.98 -13.55
N LYS A 15 -19.89 1.05 -12.86
CA LYS A 15 -21.05 1.86 -13.25
C LYS A 15 -21.02 3.20 -12.52
N PRO A 16 -20.94 4.34 -13.22
CA PRO A 16 -20.92 5.64 -12.55
C PRO A 16 -22.31 6.00 -12.02
N LEU A 17 -22.34 6.63 -10.84
CA LEU A 17 -23.58 7.15 -10.23
C LEU A 17 -24.15 8.33 -11.02
N GLU A 18 -23.28 9.10 -11.66
CA GLU A 18 -23.64 10.23 -12.53
C GLU A 18 -23.27 9.95 -13.99
N LYS A 19 -24.01 10.56 -14.93
CA LYS A 19 -23.74 10.39 -16.36
C LYS A 19 -22.43 11.10 -16.76
N VAL A 20 -21.41 10.33 -17.12
CA VAL A 20 -20.13 10.85 -17.56
C VAL A 20 -20.03 10.84 -19.09
N LYS A 21 -19.76 12.00 -19.71
CA LYS A 21 -19.42 12.10 -21.13
C LYS A 21 -17.91 12.01 -21.30
N LEU A 22 -17.40 10.82 -21.62
CA LEU A 22 -16.02 10.63 -22.05
C LEU A 22 -15.94 10.66 -23.58
N LYS A 23 -14.89 11.27 -24.15
CA LYS A 23 -14.59 11.14 -25.58
C LYS A 23 -14.14 9.68 -25.82
N GLY A 24 -14.80 8.99 -26.76
CA GLY A 24 -14.50 7.59 -27.09
C GLY A 24 -13.03 7.37 -27.50
N GLY A 25 -12.53 6.15 -27.26
CA GLY A 25 -11.15 5.76 -27.60
C GLY A 25 -10.08 6.10 -26.55
N ARG A 26 -10.47 6.55 -25.35
CA ARG A 26 -9.52 6.86 -24.27
C ARG A 26 -9.41 5.68 -23.29
N LYS A 27 -8.18 5.23 -23.04
CA LYS A 27 -7.84 4.31 -21.94
C LYS A 27 -7.56 5.14 -20.69
N ALA A 28 -8.19 4.80 -19.56
CA ALA A 28 -7.88 5.39 -18.27
C ALA A 28 -6.96 4.44 -17.48
N LYS A 29 -6.03 5.01 -16.71
CA LYS A 29 -5.24 4.26 -15.73
C LYS A 29 -6.04 4.19 -14.43
N VAL A 30 -6.29 2.98 -13.95
CA VAL A 30 -6.88 2.76 -12.61
C VAL A 30 -5.73 2.55 -11.64
N THR A 31 -5.72 3.33 -10.56
CA THR A 31 -4.80 3.13 -9.44
C THR A 31 -5.63 2.74 -8.24
N ILE A 32 -5.30 1.61 -7.61
CA ILE A 32 -5.85 1.23 -6.31
C ILE A 32 -4.87 1.77 -5.28
N GLU A 33 -5.25 2.84 -4.60
CA GLU A 33 -4.46 3.39 -3.51
C GLU A 33 -4.82 2.63 -2.23
N LYS A 34 -3.83 2.02 -1.56
CA LYS A 34 -4.02 1.52 -0.21
C LYS A 34 -4.24 2.72 0.71
N GLU A 35 -5.29 2.70 1.52
CA GLU A 35 -5.51 3.71 2.56
C GLU A 35 -4.29 3.75 3.48
N ARG A 36 -3.68 4.93 3.62
CA ARG A 36 -2.51 5.11 4.49
C ARG A 36 -2.96 4.95 5.95
N GLY A 37 -2.25 4.10 6.70
CA GLY A 37 -2.52 3.86 8.11
C GLY A 37 -3.43 2.66 8.40
N ILE A 38 -4.00 2.01 7.39
CA ILE A 38 -4.71 0.75 7.55
C ILE A 38 -3.73 -0.39 7.29
N ILE A 39 -3.38 -1.13 8.34
CA ILE A 39 -2.67 -2.40 8.22
C ILE A 39 -3.71 -3.47 7.86
N SER A 40 -3.66 -3.98 6.64
CA SER A 40 -4.52 -5.07 6.20
C SER A 40 -4.02 -6.43 6.72
N SER A 41 -4.89 -7.44 6.64
CA SER A 41 -4.53 -8.83 6.92
C SER A 41 -3.42 -9.35 6.00
N GLU A 42 -3.37 -8.88 4.74
CA GLU A 42 -2.30 -9.23 3.81
C GLU A 42 -0.96 -8.67 4.28
N ASP A 43 -0.92 -7.43 4.76
CA ASP A 43 0.30 -6.78 5.25
C ASP A 43 0.85 -7.53 6.48
N ILE A 44 -0.02 -7.95 7.41
CA ILE A 44 0.37 -8.75 8.58
C ILE A 44 0.97 -10.09 8.16
N LYS A 45 0.36 -10.74 7.17
CA LYS A 45 0.85 -12.03 6.66
C LYS A 45 2.23 -11.89 6.02
N GLU A 46 2.43 -10.85 5.22
CA GLU A 46 3.73 -10.54 4.59
C GLU A 46 4.83 -10.29 5.63
N ILE A 47 4.54 -9.48 6.66
CA ILE A 47 5.48 -9.25 7.78
C ILE A 47 5.79 -10.56 8.51
N THR A 48 4.77 -11.38 8.75
CA THR A 48 4.93 -12.67 9.45
C THR A 48 5.80 -13.64 8.65
N ASP A 49 5.59 -13.73 7.34
CA ASP A 49 6.40 -14.63 6.50
C ASP A 49 7.84 -14.13 6.36
N THR A 50 8.04 -12.81 6.29
CA THR A 50 9.37 -12.21 6.28
C THR A 50 10.11 -12.47 7.59
N THR A 51 9.44 -12.34 8.74
CA THR A 51 10.06 -12.55 10.05
C THR A 51 10.43 -14.01 10.32
N LYS A 52 9.77 -14.99 9.70
CA LYS A 52 10.15 -16.41 9.79
C LYS A 52 11.53 -16.70 9.20
N ASN A 53 11.90 -15.98 8.13
CA ASN A 53 13.17 -16.19 7.43
C ASN A 53 14.33 -15.41 8.04
N LEU A 54 14.06 -14.54 9.02
CA LEU A 54 15.11 -13.78 9.68
C LEU A 54 15.92 -14.66 10.64
N PRO A 55 17.27 -14.52 10.65
CA PRO A 55 18.11 -15.20 11.61
C PRO A 55 17.69 -14.79 13.02
N ARG A 56 17.42 -15.78 13.88
CA ARG A 56 17.03 -15.55 15.27
C ARG A 56 18.25 -15.11 16.08
N SER A 57 18.50 -13.81 16.09
CA SER A 57 19.52 -13.20 16.92
C SER A 57 18.88 -12.63 18.18
N LYS A 58 19.35 -13.05 19.37
CA LYS A 58 19.04 -12.36 20.61
C LYS A 58 19.96 -11.15 20.74
N ILE A 59 19.41 -9.96 20.51
CA ILE A 59 20.13 -8.69 20.62
C ILE A 59 19.45 -7.89 21.74
N SER A 60 20.25 -7.21 22.57
CA SER A 60 19.73 -6.30 23.59
C SER A 60 19.24 -5.00 22.95
N GLN A 61 18.25 -4.35 23.56
CA GLN A 61 17.73 -3.06 23.07
C GLN A 61 18.83 -2.02 22.88
N LYS A 62 19.75 -1.89 23.85
CA LYS A 62 20.90 -0.98 23.76
C LYS A 62 21.73 -1.17 22.48
N LYS A 63 21.97 -2.44 22.09
CA LYS A 63 22.76 -2.76 20.90
C LYS A 63 21.97 -2.53 19.60
N LEU A 64 20.63 -2.64 19.64
CA LEU A 64 19.77 -2.26 18.50
C LEU A 64 19.80 -0.75 18.28
N ASP A 65 19.76 0.04 19.35
CA ASP A 65 19.84 1.50 19.26
C ASP A 65 21.20 1.92 18.69
N GLU A 66 22.30 1.34 19.18
CA GLU A 66 23.66 1.57 18.63
C GLU A 66 23.71 1.30 17.12
N ILE A 67 23.23 0.14 16.66
CA ILE A 67 23.20 -0.22 15.23
C ILE A 67 22.36 0.76 14.41
N TYR A 68 21.20 1.17 14.92
CA TYR A 68 20.31 2.11 14.23
C TYR A 68 20.98 3.48 14.05
N TYR A 69 21.58 4.02 15.11
CA TYR A 69 22.24 5.32 15.05
C TYR A 69 23.52 5.28 14.21
N GLU A 70 24.31 4.21 14.28
CA GLU A 70 25.47 4.01 13.40
C GLU A 70 25.06 4.02 11.93
N GLY A 71 24.02 3.26 11.56
CA GLY A 71 23.50 3.24 10.18
C GLY A 71 22.99 4.60 9.71
N LYS A 72 22.32 5.36 10.59
CA LYS A 72 21.80 6.71 10.32
C LYS A 72 22.88 7.78 10.15
N MET A 73 24.09 7.54 10.66
CA MET A 73 25.24 8.45 10.55
C MET A 73 26.08 8.18 9.28
N LEU A 74 25.77 7.11 8.55
CA LEU A 74 26.45 6.69 7.32
C LEU A 74 25.72 7.11 6.03
N ASP A 75 24.49 7.64 6.16
CA ASP A 75 23.68 8.27 5.10
C ASP A 75 23.78 9.80 5.18
#